data_AF-A0ABD1B4I3-F1
#
_entry.id   AF-A0ABD1B4I3-F1
#
_cell.length_a   1.000
_cell.length_b   1.000
_cell.length_c   1.000
_cell.angle_alpha   90.00
_cell.angle_beta   90.00
_cell.angle_gamma   90.00
#
_symmetry.space_group_name_H-M   'P 1'
#
loop_
_entity.id
_entity.type
_entity.pdbx_description
1 polymer ?
#
loop_
_entity_poly.entity_id
_entity_poly.type
_entity_poly.pdbx_seq_one_letter_code
_entity_poly.pdbx_strand_id
1 'polypeptide(L)'
;MKVKGVLPRKISRTPVISVGNRLLLRGHEDQGKAAAQYKSEQRSKVVKEGFKIHGNTGDQRSDLQGFAVAARSFKVPNPLHY
;
A
#
# COMPACT_ATOMS: atom_id res chain seq x y z
N MET A 1 -27.90 34.91 1.94
CA MET A 1 -26.68 34.42 1.24
C MET A 1 -26.18 33.17 1.94
N LYS A 2 -26.15 32.00 1.28
CA LYS A 2 -25.55 30.76 1.83
C LYS A 2 -24.16 30.61 1.22
N VAL A 3 -23.12 30.77 2.04
CA VAL A 3 -21.74 30.44 1.68
C VAL A 3 -21.64 28.91 1.51
N LYS A 4 -21.36 28.45 0.28
CA LYS A 4 -21.12 27.03 0.00
C LYS A 4 -19.75 26.65 0.58
N GLY A 5 -19.77 25.85 1.64
CA GLY A 5 -18.57 25.27 2.23
C GLY A 5 -17.81 24.42 1.21
N VAL A 6 -16.51 24.67 1.09
CA VAL A 6 -15.60 23.86 0.29
C VAL A 6 -15.43 22.51 0.99
N LEU A 7 -15.92 21.43 0.37
CA LEU A 7 -15.67 20.07 0.85
C LEU A 7 -14.16 19.79 0.83
N PRO A 8 -13.58 19.19 1.89
CA PRO A 8 -12.17 18.82 1.87
C PRO A 8 -11.95 17.78 0.75
N ARG A 9 -11.01 18.07 -0.16
CA ARG A 9 -10.61 17.10 -1.19
C ARG A 9 -10.03 15.87 -0.48
N LYS A 10 -10.78 14.77 -0.45
CA LYS A 10 -10.21 13.46 -0.10
C LYS A 10 -9.15 13.14 -1.15
N ILE A 11 -7.89 13.27 -0.79
CA ILE A 11 -6.79 12.71 -1.58
C ILE A 11 -6.96 11.19 -1.52
N SER A 12 -7.51 10.58 -2.56
CA SER A 12 -7.57 9.12 -2.68
C SER A 12 -6.16 8.64 -2.94
N ARG A 13 -5.47 8.19 -1.89
CA ARG A 13 -4.16 7.56 -2.05
C ARG A 13 -4.37 6.19 -2.69
N THR A 14 -4.02 6.07 -3.96
CA THR A 14 -3.75 4.78 -4.58
C THR A 14 -2.56 4.16 -3.85
N PRO A 15 -2.70 2.98 -3.25
CA PRO A 15 -1.57 2.23 -2.72
C PRO A 15 -0.58 1.93 -3.82
N VAL A 16 0.68 2.22 -3.53
CA VAL A 16 1.83 1.99 -4.40
C VAL A 16 2.74 0.98 -3.71
N ILE A 17 3.27 0.01 -4.45
CA ILE A 17 4.36 -0.85 -3.98
C ILE A 17 5.54 -0.69 -4.92
N SER A 18 6.74 -0.55 -4.33
CA SER A 18 7.99 -0.67 -5.06
C SER A 18 8.65 -2.01 -4.73
N VAL A 19 9.07 -2.75 -5.76
CA VAL A 19 9.81 -4.01 -5.65
C VAL A 19 11.07 -3.87 -6.48
N GLY A 20 12.21 -3.58 -5.83
CA GLY A 20 13.44 -3.23 -6.53
C GLY A 20 13.22 -2.04 -7.46
N ASN A 21 13.29 -2.28 -8.79
CA ASN A 21 13.11 -1.27 -9.84
C ASN A 21 11.70 -1.27 -10.46
N ARG A 22 10.75 -2.03 -9.90
CA ARG A 22 9.38 -2.13 -10.41
C ARG A 22 8.43 -1.30 -9.55
N LEU A 23 7.57 -0.53 -10.22
CA LEU A 23 6.49 0.23 -9.61
C LEU A 23 5.16 -0.47 -9.89
N LEU A 24 4.48 -0.94 -8.83
CA LEU A 24 3.17 -1.57 -8.92
C LEU A 24 2.11 -0.59 -8.43
N LEU A 25 1.21 -0.21 -9.34
CA LEU A 25 0.10 0.70 -9.11
C LEU A 25 -1.22 -0.06 -9.18
N ARG A 26 -2.24 0.44 -8.49
CA ARG A 26 -3.58 -0.11 -8.60
C ARG A 26 -4.18 0.13 -9.98
N GLY A 27 -4.74 -0.92 -10.55
CA GLY A 27 -5.54 -0.86 -11.77
C GLY A 27 -7.02 -0.55 -11.49
N HIS A 28 -7.80 -0.53 -12.56
CA HIS A 28 -9.26 -0.40 -12.46
C HIS A 28 -9.89 -1.60 -11.74
N GLU A 29 -9.34 -2.80 -11.92
CA GLU A 29 -9.78 -4.02 -11.23
C GLU A 29 -9.52 -4.03 -9.71
N ASP A 30 -8.69 -3.12 -9.20
CA ASP A 30 -8.37 -3.02 -7.78
C ASP A 30 -9.22 -1.97 -7.04
N GLN A 31 -10.18 -1.35 -7.73
CA GLN A 31 -11.10 -0.40 -7.10
C GLN A 31 -11.90 -1.08 -5.98
N GLY A 32 -12.05 -0.37 -4.86
CA GLY A 32 -12.71 -0.89 -3.66
C GLY A 32 -11.88 -1.92 -2.85
N LYS A 33 -10.78 -2.45 -3.38
CA LYS A 33 -9.93 -3.41 -2.66
C LYS A 33 -9.25 -2.74 -1.46
N ALA A 34 -9.23 -3.43 -0.32
CA ALA A 34 -8.52 -2.96 0.87
C ALA A 34 -7.01 -2.82 0.59
N ALA A 35 -6.38 -1.79 1.18
CA ALA A 35 -4.95 -1.53 1.00
C ALA A 35 -4.08 -2.74 1.35
N ALA A 36 -4.34 -3.36 2.51
CA ALA A 36 -3.60 -4.53 2.97
C ALA A 36 -3.75 -5.74 2.03
N GLN A 37 -4.96 -5.96 1.51
CA GLN A 37 -5.23 -7.07 0.59
C GLN A 37 -4.49 -6.87 -0.74
N TYR A 38 -4.66 -5.71 -1.39
CA TYR A 38 -3.95 -5.39 -2.63
C TYR A 38 -2.43 -5.56 -2.45
N LYS A 39 -1.88 -5.02 -1.36
CA LYS A 39 -0.44 -5.07 -1.11
C LYS A 39 0.06 -6.50 -0.88
N SER A 40 -0.70 -7.31 -0.17
CA SER A 40 -0.39 -8.72 0.05
C SER A 40 -0.43 -9.52 -1.27
N GLU A 41 -1.42 -9.29 -2.12
CA GLU A 41 -1.52 -9.94 -3.43
C GLU A 41 -0.31 -9.63 -4.32
N GLN A 42 0.13 -8.37 -4.37
CA GLN A 42 1.34 -8.01 -5.12
C GLN A 42 2.60 -8.67 -4.55
N ARG A 43 2.77 -8.73 -3.23
CA ARG A 43 3.89 -9.46 -2.62
C ARG A 43 3.84 -10.96 -2.94
N SER A 44 2.66 -11.55 -2.97
CA SER A 44 2.49 -12.95 -3.39
C SER A 44 2.89 -13.19 -4.84
N LYS A 45 2.65 -12.24 -5.76
CA LYS A 45 3.13 -12.36 -7.15
C LYS A 45 4.65 -12.44 -7.19
N VAL A 46 5.33 -11.56 -6.44
CA VAL A 46 6.80 -11.56 -6.33
C VAL A 46 7.32 -12.89 -5.76
N VAL A 47 6.67 -13.43 -4.71
CA VAL A 47 7.05 -14.73 -4.15
C VAL A 47 6.82 -15.87 -5.15
N LYS A 48 5.71 -15.84 -5.90
CA LYS A 48 5.41 -16.83 -6.95
C LYS A 48 6.37 -16.78 -8.13
N GLU A 49 6.97 -15.63 -8.40
CA GLU A 49 8.07 -15.48 -9.38
C GLU A 49 9.38 -16.12 -8.88
N GLY A 50 9.44 -16.64 -7.65
CA GLY A 50 10.61 -17.31 -7.06
C GLY A 50 11.47 -16.41 -6.19
N PHE A 51 11.09 -15.15 -5.97
CA PHE A 51 11.85 -14.23 -5.13
C PHE A 51 11.52 -14.39 -3.64
N LYS A 52 12.53 -14.19 -2.79
CA LYS A 52 12.36 -14.09 -1.34
C LYS A 52 12.36 -12.64 -0.89
N ILE A 53 11.31 -12.22 -0.19
CA ILE A 53 11.21 -10.85 0.34
C ILE A 53 11.93 -10.79 1.70
N HIS A 54 13.15 -10.23 1.71
CA HIS A 54 13.94 -10.10 2.93
C HIS A 54 13.52 -8.92 3.81
N GLY A 55 13.16 -7.79 3.19
CA GLY A 55 12.82 -6.56 3.88
C GLY A 55 11.58 -5.90 3.28
N ASN A 56 10.77 -5.29 4.13
CA ASN A 56 9.67 -4.44 3.73
C ASN A 56 9.65 -3.18 4.61
N THR A 57 9.38 -2.03 4.02
CA THR A 57 9.38 -0.74 4.71
C THR A 57 8.12 0.02 4.33
N GLY A 58 7.44 0.58 5.32
CA GLY A 58 6.21 1.32 5.07
C GLY A 58 5.80 2.16 6.27
N ASP A 59 5.00 3.18 5.99
CA ASP A 59 4.51 4.11 6.99
C ASP A 59 3.11 3.74 7.51
N GLN A 60 2.44 2.74 6.92
CA GLN A 60 1.17 2.22 7.42
C GLN A 60 1.27 0.75 7.78
N ARG A 61 0.43 0.30 8.72
CA ARG A 61 0.34 -1.13 9.08
C ARG A 61 -0.05 -1.98 7.88
N SER A 62 -0.88 -1.44 6.98
CA SER A 62 -1.28 -2.10 5.74
C SER A 62 -0.11 -2.42 4.79
N ASP A 63 1.01 -1.68 4.86
CA ASP A 63 2.22 -2.00 4.10
C ASP A 63 2.89 -3.27 4.58
N LEU A 64 2.86 -3.50 5.90
CA LEU A 64 3.71 -4.48 6.57
C LEU A 64 2.98 -5.78 6.95
N GLN A 65 1.64 -5.76 6.93
CA GLN A 65 0.79 -6.85 7.40
C GLN A 65 0.01 -7.52 6.24
N GLY A 66 -0.68 -8.60 6.57
CA GLY A 66 -1.40 -9.47 5.62
C GLY A 66 -0.63 -10.76 5.37
N PHE A 67 -0.56 -11.19 4.11
CA PHE A 67 0.19 -12.38 3.70
C PHE A 67 1.38 -12.01 2.81
N ALA A 68 2.22 -13.01 2.51
CA ALA A 68 3.51 -12.83 1.82
C ALA A 68 4.35 -11.72 2.48
N VAL A 69 4.42 -11.75 3.82
CA VAL A 69 5.15 -10.76 4.62
C VAL A 69 6.64 -11.01 4.48
N ALA A 70 7.42 -9.92 4.48
CA ALA A 70 8.87 -10.01 4.46
C ALA A 70 9.44 -10.65 5.73
N ALA A 71 10.66 -11.18 5.65
CA ALA A 71 11.35 -11.72 6.82
C ALA A 71 11.57 -10.65 7.92
N ARG A 72 11.77 -9.38 7.53
CA ARG A 72 11.81 -8.23 8.43
C ARG A 72 10.97 -7.08 7.87
N SER A 73 10.21 -6.43 8.75
CA SER A 73 9.34 -5.31 8.42
C SER A 73 9.72 -4.09 9.25
N PHE A 74 9.85 -2.93 8.62
CA PHE A 74 10.25 -1.68 9.25
C PHE A 74 9.12 -0.66 9.14
N LYS A 75 8.57 -0.26 10.29
CA LYS A 75 7.53 0.78 10.38
C LYS A 75 8.19 2.15 10.47
N VAL A 76 7.97 2.96 9.45
CA VAL A 76 8.44 4.35 9.43
C VAL A 76 7.38 5.24 10.12
N PRO A 77 7.77 6.18 10.99
CA PRO A 77 6.84 7.16 11.55
C PRO A 77 6.24 8.04 10.46
N ASN A 78 4.92 8.22 10.49
CA ASN A 78 4.23 9.25 9.70
C ASN A 78 3.19 9.92 10.60
N PRO A 79 3.43 11.17 11.06
CA PRO A 79 2.54 11.85 12.00
C PRO A 79 1.24 12.34 11.37
N LEU A 80 1.14 12.33 10.04
CA LEU A 80 -0.01 12.92 9.36
C LEU A 80 -1.25 12.04 9.45
N HIS A 81 -1.12 10.71 9.49
CA HIS A 81 -2.28 9.78 9.44
C HIS A 81 -2.00 8.40 10.06
N TYR A 82 -3.07 7.74 10.54
CA TYR A 82 -3.11 6.37 11.07
C TYR A 82 -4.00 5.46 10.21
#